data_AF-A0AAD4SFR6-F1
#
_entry.id   AF-A0AAD4SFR6-F1
#
_cell.length_a   1.000
_cell.length_b   1.000
_cell.length_c   1.000
_cell.angle_alpha   90.00
_cell.angle_beta   90.00
_cell.angle_gamma   90.00
#
_symmetry.space_group_name_H-M   'P 1'
#
loop_
_entity.id
_entity.type
_entity.pdbx_description
1 polymer ?
#
loop_
_entity_poly.entity_id
_entity_poly.type
_entity_poly.pdbx_seq_one_letter_code
_entity_poly.pdbx_strand_id
1 'polypeptide(L)'
;MVCSSQGFPNLECLDLYGINSTAWKVEQGGMPQLNKLHLVSCDKLSMLPEGLRFMTDLKTLKIEETPFLKGRVVDGGEDWYKVQHIPSITYHDIACP
;
A
#
# COMPACT_ATOMS: atom_id res chain seq x y z
N MET A 1 -11.07 -5.80 1.61
CA MET A 1 -10.11 -6.93 1.52
C MET A 1 -9.45 -7.16 2.87
N VAL A 2 -9.25 -8.40 3.31
CA VAL A 2 -8.59 -8.74 4.58
C VAL A 2 -7.44 -9.73 4.32
N CYS A 3 -6.24 -9.42 4.80
CA CYS A 3 -5.10 -10.33 4.84
C CYS A 3 -4.89 -10.77 6.29
N SER A 4 -5.25 -12.01 6.61
CA SER A 4 -5.20 -12.56 7.98
C SER A 4 -3.80 -13.03 8.39
N SER A 5 -3.55 -13.13 9.70
CA SER A 5 -2.29 -13.65 10.26
C SER A 5 -1.87 -14.99 9.61
N GLN A 6 -0.62 -15.10 9.16
CA GLN A 6 -0.08 -16.27 8.43
C GLN A 6 -0.74 -16.60 7.09
N GLY A 7 -1.59 -15.74 6.53
CA GLY A 7 -2.26 -16.01 5.25
C GLY A 7 -1.28 -16.15 4.09
N PHE A 8 -0.25 -15.29 4.06
CA PHE A 8 0.70 -15.22 2.94
C PHE A 8 2.15 -15.15 3.44
N PRO A 9 2.71 -16.25 3.97
CA PRO A 9 4.00 -16.24 4.65
C PRO A 9 5.19 -15.94 3.72
N ASN A 10 5.07 -16.23 2.42
CA ASN A 10 6.14 -16.07 1.43
C ASN A 10 5.84 -15.00 0.37
N LEU A 11 4.80 -14.19 0.57
CA LEU A 11 4.42 -13.18 -0.43
C LEU A 11 5.38 -12.00 -0.35
N GLU A 12 6.21 -11.87 -1.37
CA GLU A 12 7.22 -10.80 -1.48
C GLU A 12 6.72 -9.58 -2.24
N CYS A 13 5.87 -9.80 -3.25
CA CYS A 13 5.32 -8.76 -4.12
C CYS A 13 3.80 -8.84 -4.12
N LEU A 14 3.15 -7.70 -3.89
CA LEU A 14 1.70 -7.56 -3.98
C LEU A 14 1.37 -6.42 -4.93
N ASP A 15 0.68 -6.75 -6.01
CA ASP A 15 0.14 -5.77 -6.94
C ASP A 15 -1.39 -5.76 -6.85
N LEU A 16 -1.96 -4.59 -6.61
CA LEU A 16 -3.40 -4.38 -6.51
C LEU A 16 -3.85 -3.44 -7.62
N TYR A 17 -4.72 -3.94 -8.49
CA TYR A 17 -5.23 -3.22 -9.64
C TYR A 17 -6.74 -3.00 -9.50
N GLY A 18 -7.19 -1.75 -9.63
CA GLY A 18 -8.61 -1.43 -9.77
C GLY A 18 -9.45 -1.84 -8.56
N ILE A 19 -8.88 -1.88 -7.35
CA ILE A 19 -9.61 -2.42 -6.21
C ILE A 19 -10.83 -1.55 -5.91
N ASN A 20 -12.00 -2.17 -5.96
CA ASN A 20 -13.29 -1.50 -5.82
C ASN A 20 -13.77 -1.47 -4.35
N SER A 21 -12.84 -1.58 -3.40
CA SER A 21 -13.12 -1.71 -1.97
C SER A 21 -12.65 -0.48 -1.22
N THR A 22 -13.47 0.01 -0.29
CA THR A 22 -13.15 1.16 0.54
C THR A 22 -12.13 0.85 1.64
N ALA A 23 -12.10 -0.39 2.10
CA ALA A 23 -11.27 -0.83 3.20
C ALA A 23 -10.34 -1.98 2.81
N TRP A 24 -9.05 -1.76 3.02
CA TRP A 24 -8.04 -2.81 3.05
C TRP A 24 -7.52 -2.96 4.47
N LYS A 25 -7.64 -4.17 5.03
CA LYS A 25 -7.14 -4.52 6.35
C LYS A 25 -6.03 -5.55 6.22
N VAL A 26 -4.93 -5.29 6.90
CA VAL A 26 -3.84 -6.27 7.04
C VAL A 26 -3.62 -6.49 8.52
N GLU A 27 -3.79 -7.73 8.97
CA GLU A 27 -3.46 -8.15 10.32
C GLU A 27 -1.95 -8.28 10.47
N GLN A 28 -1.47 -8.11 11.71
CA GLN A 28 -0.05 -8.31 12.02
C GLN A 28 0.39 -9.73 11.60
N GLY A 29 1.50 -9.81 10.87
CA GLY A 29 2.01 -11.09 10.37
C GLY A 29 1.19 -11.71 9.23
N GLY A 30 0.28 -10.96 8.60
CA GLY A 30 -0.47 -11.47 7.44
C GLY A 30 0.37 -11.63 6.17
N MET A 31 1.38 -10.76 6.00
CA MET A 31 2.33 -10.78 4.88
C MET A 31 3.74 -10.42 5.39
N PRO A 32 4.38 -11.31 6.17
CA PRO A 32 5.62 -10.99 6.88
C PRO A 32 6.83 -10.77 5.97
N GLN A 33 6.83 -11.30 4.75
CA GLN A 33 7.94 -11.21 3.79
C GLN A 33 7.70 -10.16 2.68
N LEU A 34 6.65 -9.36 2.80
CA LEU A 34 6.29 -8.40 1.76
C LEU A 34 7.34 -7.32 1.64
N ASN A 35 7.99 -7.24 0.48
CA ASN A 35 9.04 -6.27 0.19
C ASN A 35 8.67 -5.27 -0.91
N LYS A 36 7.65 -5.56 -1.72
CA LYS A 36 7.13 -4.69 -2.77
C LYS A 36 5.61 -4.61 -2.74
N LEU A 37 5.08 -3.39 -2.77
CA LEU A 37 3.66 -3.10 -2.88
C LEU A 37 3.41 -2.14 -4.03
N HIS A 38 2.51 -2.52 -4.94
CA HIS A 38 2.09 -1.69 -6.06
C HIS A 38 0.56 -1.51 -6.02
N LEU A 39 0.11 -0.26 -6.02
CA LEU A 39 -1.29 0.13 -6.06
C LEU A 39 -1.56 0.86 -7.38
N VAL A 40 -2.48 0.35 -8.20
CA VAL A 40 -2.82 0.91 -9.52
C VAL A 40 -4.32 1.12 -9.64
N SER A 41 -4.74 2.31 -10.02
CA SER A 41 -6.16 2.69 -10.22
C SER A 41 -7.06 2.30 -9.03
N CYS A 42 -6.56 2.47 -7.81
CA CYS A 42 -7.22 2.03 -6.56
C CYS A 42 -8.06 3.14 -5.90
N ASP A 43 -8.80 3.91 -6.70
CA ASP A 43 -9.45 5.16 -6.26
C ASP A 43 -10.49 5.01 -5.16
N LYS A 44 -11.06 3.81 -5.02
CA LYS A 44 -12.05 3.55 -3.96
C LYS A 44 -11.42 3.31 -2.61
N LEU A 45 -10.12 3.00 -2.54
CA LEU A 45 -9.44 2.72 -1.30
C LEU A 45 -9.25 4.02 -0.52
N SER A 46 -9.98 4.16 0.60
CA SER A 46 -10.04 5.43 1.34
C SER A 46 -8.86 5.65 2.29
N MET A 47 -8.05 4.61 2.55
CA MET A 47 -6.88 4.69 3.41
C MET A 47 -5.98 3.47 3.23
N LEU A 48 -4.70 3.62 3.59
CA LEU A 48 -3.81 2.47 3.74
C LEU A 48 -4.08 1.68 5.03
N PRO A 49 -3.89 0.34 5.05
CA PRO A 49 -4.07 -0.47 6.25
C PRO A 49 -3.07 -0.11 7.33
N GLU A 50 -3.55 -0.11 8.59
CA GLU A 50 -2.70 0.13 9.77
C GLU A 50 -1.53 -0.86 9.86
N GLY A 51 -1.74 -2.10 9.39
CA GLY A 51 -0.73 -3.15 9.39
C GLY A 51 0.54 -2.81 8.61
N LEU A 52 0.49 -1.90 7.63
CA LEU A 52 1.69 -1.51 6.86
C LEU A 52 2.77 -0.91 7.74
N ARG A 53 2.40 -0.20 8.83
CA ARG A 53 3.37 0.43 9.74
C ARG A 53 4.34 -0.57 10.39
N PHE A 54 3.97 -1.86 10.38
CA PHE A 54 4.73 -2.95 10.99
C PHE A 54 5.51 -3.79 9.97
N MET A 55 5.40 -3.49 8.68
CA MET A 55 6.07 -4.23 7.62
C MET A 55 7.46 -3.68 7.38
N THR A 56 8.37 -3.94 8.32
CA THR A 56 9.74 -3.42 8.27
C THR A 56 10.55 -3.90 7.06
N ASP A 57 10.14 -5.02 6.44
CA ASP A 57 10.78 -5.56 5.24
C ASP A 57 10.26 -4.94 3.93
N LEU A 58 9.24 -4.06 4.00
CA LEU A 58 8.69 -3.36 2.85
C LEU A 58 9.67 -2.31 2.34
N LYS A 59 10.25 -2.57 1.16
CA LYS A 59 11.30 -1.74 0.56
C LYS A 59 10.76 -0.76 -0.47
N THR A 60 9.70 -1.15 -1.17
CA THR A 60 9.15 -0.37 -2.27
C THR A 60 7.64 -0.24 -2.16
N LEU A 61 7.17 1.01 -2.24
CA LEU A 61 5.78 1.35 -2.46
C LEU A 61 5.65 2.13 -3.78
N LYS A 62 4.83 1.61 -4.69
CA LYS A 62 4.51 2.26 -5.95
C LYS A 62 3.02 2.56 -5.98
N ILE A 63 2.66 3.81 -6.25
CA ILE A 63 1.27 4.25 -6.37
C ILE A 63 1.09 4.86 -7.75
N GLU A 64 0.20 4.27 -8.55
CA GLU A 64 -0.10 4.73 -9.90
C GLU A 64 -1.59 4.96 -10.08
N GLU A 65 -1.95 6.02 -10.80
CA GLU A 65 -3.35 6.36 -11.11
C GLU A 65 -4.27 6.35 -9.88
N THR A 66 -3.73 6.67 -8.70
CA THR A 66 -4.50 6.65 -7.44
C THR A 66 -4.27 7.97 -6.71
N PRO A 67 -4.73 9.11 -7.27
CA PRO A 67 -4.42 10.46 -6.78
C PRO A 67 -4.85 10.68 -5.33
N PHE A 68 -5.96 10.06 -4.91
CA PHE A 68 -6.44 10.16 -3.55
C PHE A 68 -5.46 9.55 -2.53
N LEU A 69 -4.98 8.31 -2.76
CA LEU A 69 -3.99 7.71 -1.87
C LEU A 69 -2.65 8.42 -1.95
N LYS A 70 -2.23 8.86 -3.14
CA LYS A 70 -1.02 9.67 -3.32
C LYS A 70 -1.00 10.84 -2.35
N GLY A 71 -2.08 11.62 -2.26
CA GLY A 71 -2.17 12.77 -1.35
C GLY A 71 -2.12 12.41 0.15
N ARG A 72 -2.49 11.18 0.53
CA ARG A 72 -2.45 10.72 1.93
C ARG A 72 -1.07 10.24 2.36
N VAL A 73 -0.25 9.80 1.41
CA VAL A 73 1.03 9.11 1.68
C VAL A 73 2.25 9.93 1.26
N VAL A 74 2.09 11.23 1.03
CA VAL A 74 3.20 12.19 0.94
C VAL A 74 3.63 12.63 2.34
N ASP A 75 4.81 13.23 2.47
CA ASP A 75 5.28 13.78 3.75
C ASP A 75 4.27 14.76 4.34
N GLY A 76 3.94 14.57 5.63
CA GLY A 76 2.88 15.28 6.34
C GLY A 76 1.43 14.83 6.02
N GLY A 77 1.24 13.88 5.11
CA GLY A 77 -0.06 13.31 4.78
C GLY A 77 -0.63 12.40 5.88
N GLU A 78 -1.95 12.19 5.85
CA GLU A 78 -2.67 11.45 6.91
C GLU A 78 -2.19 10.00 7.10
N ASP A 79 -1.75 9.34 6.04
CA ASP A 79 -1.26 7.96 6.05
C ASP A 79 0.29 7.90 6.01
N TRP A 80 0.98 9.04 6.03
CA TRP A 80 2.45 9.09 5.95
C TRP A 80 3.12 8.25 7.02
N TYR A 81 2.63 8.31 8.26
CA TYR A 81 3.23 7.58 9.37
C TYR A 81 3.23 6.05 9.17
N LYS A 82 2.36 5.54 8.29
CA LYS A 82 2.28 4.11 7.93
C LYS A 82 3.33 3.70 6.91
N VAL A 83 3.89 4.64 6.16
CA VAL A 83 4.79 4.36 5.02
C VAL A 83 6.15 5.05 5.15
N GLN A 84 6.33 5.97 6.10
CA GLN A 84 7.58 6.74 6.31
C GLN A 84 8.84 5.88 6.51
N HIS A 85 8.68 4.60 6.89
CA HIS A 85 9.79 3.66 7.07
C HIS A 85 10.24 3.01 5.75
N ILE A 86 9.46 3.17 4.67
CA ILE A 86 9.72 2.54 3.37
C ILE A 86 10.80 3.36 2.63
N PRO A 87 11.94 2.77 2.26
CA PRO A 87 13.05 3.48 1.63
C PRO A 87 12.74 4.08 0.24
N SER A 88 11.83 3.46 -0.52
CA SER A 88 11.51 3.87 -1.88
C SER A 88 10.01 3.98 -2.08
N ILE A 89 9.52 5.22 -2.23
CA ILE A 89 8.12 5.52 -2.52
C ILE A 89 8.07 6.29 -3.85
N THR A 90 7.33 5.77 -4.82
CA THR A 90 7.21 6.38 -6.16
C THR A 90 5.75 6.57 -6.54
N TYR A 91 5.49 7.66 -7.26
CA TYR A 91 4.16 8.06 -7.70
C TYR A 91 4.18 8.26 -9.21
N HIS A 92 3.24 7.63 -9.93
CA HIS A 92 3.05 7.88 -11.34
C HIS A 92 1.58 8.23 -11.61
N ASP A 93 1.35 9.44 -12.09
CA ASP A 93 0.07 9.79 -12.67
C ASP A 93 0.21 9.58 -14.17
N ILE A 94 -0.62 8.73 -14.78
CA ILE A 94 -0.73 8.74 -16.23
C ILE A 94 -1.52 10.00 -16.57
N ALA A 95 -0.82 11.04 -17.00
CA ALA A 95 -1.48 12.12 -17.71
C ALA A 95 -2.10 11.50 -18.97
N CYS A 96 -3.44 11.47 -19.05
CA CYS A 96 -4.09 11.33 -20.34
C CYS A 96 -3.54 12.44 -21.25
N PRO A 97 -2.99 12.13 -22.43
CA PRO A 97 -2.57 13.14 -23.40
C PRO A 97 -3.74 14.01 -23.87
#